data_AF-A0A0F2NLZ1-F1
#
_entry.id   AF-A0A0F2NLZ1-F1
#
_cell.length_a   1.000
_cell.length_b   1.000
_cell.length_c   1.000
_cell.angle_alpha   90.00
_cell.angle_beta   90.00
_cell.angle_gamma   90.00
#
_symmetry.space_group_name_H-M   'P 1'
#
loop_
_entity.id
_entity.type
_entity.pdbx_description
1 polymer ?
#
loop_
_entity_poly.entity_id
_entity_poly.type
_entity_poly.pdbx_seq_one_letter_code
_entity_poly.pdbx_strand_id
1 'polypeptide(L)'
;MPLSTFDDIFNNIKKLMNKKNQREVAAELGITASAITDAKGRNTIPDRWFETIKEKFGITKEELCETPEEKLVRTYGKNPITSSTGLSWKNEMDRPSHPSPAGQHEPISMPDMVKMTMIVLESETVYRSALASNVRAFYEAVMKEDEMRSLNEKIEAMQHQMKRMEEMLLSLGASLPEKREQNQG
;
A
#
# COMPACT_ATOMS: atom_id res chain seq x y z
N MET A 1 11.55 -9.86 5.19
CA MET A 1 10.38 -10.30 5.98
C MET A 1 10.29 -9.37 7.17
N PRO A 2 9.46 -8.30 7.17
CA PRO A 2 9.24 -7.55 8.39
C PRO A 2 8.55 -8.50 9.38
N LEU A 3 9.20 -8.70 10.53
CA LEU A 3 8.67 -9.51 11.62
C LEU A 3 7.45 -8.77 12.18
N SER A 4 6.23 -9.27 11.94
CA SER A 4 5.02 -8.74 12.56
C SER A 4 5.24 -8.66 14.07
N THR A 5 5.08 -7.47 14.65
CA THR A 5 5.40 -7.24 16.07
C THR A 5 4.31 -7.83 16.97
N PHE A 6 4.60 -7.97 18.26
CA PHE A 6 3.60 -8.39 19.24
C PHE A 6 2.34 -7.53 19.15
N ASP A 7 2.48 -6.20 19.06
CA ASP A 7 1.35 -5.29 19.02
C ASP A 7 0.50 -5.48 17.74
N ASP A 8 1.12 -5.80 16.60
CA ASP A 8 0.40 -6.06 15.34
C ASP A 8 -0.45 -7.33 15.43
N ILE A 9 0.18 -8.44 15.83
CA ILE A 9 -0.51 -9.74 15.93
C ILE A 9 -1.55 -9.67 17.04
N PHE A 10 -1.25 -9.03 18.17
CA PHE A 10 -2.18 -8.89 19.28
C PHE A 10 -3.38 -7.99 18.94
N ASN A 11 -3.19 -6.96 18.09
CA ASN A 11 -4.32 -6.18 17.57
C ASN A 11 -5.19 -6.97 16.59
N ASN A 12 -4.61 -7.88 15.79
CA ASN A 12 -5.37 -8.82 14.97
C ASN A 12 -6.19 -9.79 15.83
N ILE A 13 -5.61 -10.29 16.92
CA ILE A 13 -6.30 -11.13 17.91
C ILE A 13 -7.46 -10.37 18.57
N LYS A 14 -7.27 -9.10 18.97
CA LYS A 14 -8.36 -8.27 19.51
C LYS A 14 -9.52 -8.11 18.53
N LYS A 15 -9.22 -7.84 17.26
CA LYS A 15 -10.22 -7.70 16.19
C LYS A 15 -10.98 -9.00 15.98
N LEU A 16 -10.26 -10.12 15.93
CA LEU A 16 -10.86 -11.45 15.77
C LEU A 16 -11.85 -11.77 16.90
N MET A 17 -11.46 -11.48 18.14
CA MET A 17 -12.26 -11.80 19.32
C MET A 17 -13.33 -10.73 19.61
N ASN A 18 -13.36 -9.64 18.83
CA ASN A 18 -14.17 -8.44 19.06
C ASN A 18 -14.05 -7.91 20.50
N LYS A 19 -12.84 -7.96 21.07
CA LYS A 19 -12.55 -7.51 22.44
C LYS A 19 -11.71 -6.25 22.43
N LYS A 20 -12.05 -5.31 23.31
CA LYS A 20 -11.34 -4.03 23.42
C LYS A 20 -10.21 -4.08 24.45
N ASN A 21 -10.33 -4.98 25.43
CA ASN A 21 -9.47 -5.01 26.61
C ASN A 21 -8.51 -6.21 26.62
N GLN A 22 -7.26 -5.99 27.04
CA GLN A 22 -6.27 -7.08 27.22
C GLN A 22 -6.77 -8.15 28.20
N ARG A 23 -7.50 -7.76 29.25
CA ARG A 23 -8.07 -8.68 30.24
C ARG A 23 -9.12 -9.62 29.65
N GLU A 24 -9.92 -9.14 28.70
CA GLU A 24 -10.93 -9.95 28.01
C GLU A 24 -10.28 -10.96 27.07
N VAL A 25 -9.24 -10.53 26.34
CA VAL A 25 -8.43 -11.43 25.52
C VAL A 25 -7.73 -12.49 26.38
N ALA A 26 -7.20 -12.09 27.55
CA ALA A 26 -6.57 -13.00 28.50
C ALA A 26 -7.55 -14.09 29.01
N ALA A 27 -8.75 -13.66 29.41
CA ALA A 27 -9.79 -14.56 29.91
C ALA A 27 -10.23 -15.56 28.83
N GLU A 28 -10.38 -15.10 27.59
CA GLU A 28 -10.83 -15.93 26.48
C GLU A 28 -9.75 -16.89 25.97
N LEU A 29 -8.46 -16.51 26.06
CA LEU A 29 -7.32 -17.40 25.79
C LEU A 29 -6.97 -18.30 26.98
N GLY A 30 -7.61 -18.11 28.14
CA GLY A 30 -7.31 -18.88 29.36
C GLY A 30 -5.93 -18.58 29.95
N ILE A 31 -5.41 -17.36 29.75
CA ILE A 31 -4.09 -16.92 30.21
C ILE A 31 -4.19 -15.80 31.25
N THR A 32 -3.14 -15.62 32.03
CA THR A 32 -3.02 -14.50 32.97
C THR A 32 -2.64 -13.20 32.26
N ALA A 33 -3.12 -12.07 32.76
CA ALA A 33 -2.76 -10.75 32.22
C ALA A 33 -1.25 -10.45 32.29
N SER A 34 -0.53 -11.04 33.25
CA SER A 34 0.93 -10.96 33.33
C SER A 34 1.62 -11.64 32.13
N ALA A 35 1.08 -12.75 31.63
CA ALA A 35 1.62 -13.44 30.46
C ALA A 35 1.55 -12.55 29.19
N ILE A 36 0.56 -11.65 29.12
CA ILE A 36 0.46 -10.64 28.05
C ILE A 36 1.55 -9.59 28.17
N THR A 37 1.80 -9.08 29.37
CA THR A 37 2.89 -8.12 29.62
C THR A 37 4.26 -8.73 29.32
N ASP A 38 4.50 -9.99 29.71
CA ASP A 38 5.75 -10.70 29.45
C ASP A 38 5.96 -11.03 27.97
N ALA A 39 4.88 -11.35 27.24
CA ALA A 39 4.92 -11.54 25.79
C ALA A 39 5.17 -10.23 25.05
N LYS A 40 4.58 -9.13 25.55
CA LYS A 40 4.81 -7.77 25.03
C LYS A 40 6.26 -7.33 25.22
N GLY A 41 6.84 -7.56 26.40
CA GLY A 41 8.24 -7.22 26.69
C GLY A 41 9.24 -8.01 25.83
N ARG A 42 8.90 -9.24 25.44
CA ARG A 42 9.70 -10.08 24.55
C ARG A 42 9.37 -9.90 23.06
N ASN A 43 8.43 -9.01 22.74
CA ASN A 43 7.90 -8.77 21.41
C ASN A 43 7.55 -10.06 20.64
N THR A 44 7.07 -11.09 21.34
CA THR A 44 6.87 -12.44 20.79
C THR A 44 5.59 -13.04 21.35
N ILE A 45 4.74 -13.58 20.47
CA ILE A 45 3.54 -14.32 20.88
C ILE A 45 3.89 -15.81 21.04
N PRO A 46 3.60 -16.44 22.20
CA PRO A 46 3.82 -17.88 22.40
C PRO A 46 2.99 -18.75 21.44
N ASP A 47 3.59 -19.84 20.93
CA ASP A 47 2.92 -20.79 20.02
C ASP A 47 1.62 -21.36 20.58
N ARG A 48 1.59 -21.61 21.90
CA ARG A 48 0.41 -22.07 22.62
C ARG A 48 -0.82 -21.17 22.43
N TRP A 49 -0.63 -19.86 22.24
CA TRP A 49 -1.77 -18.96 22.01
C TRP A 49 -2.34 -19.14 20.61
N PHE A 50 -1.47 -19.35 19.61
CA PHE A 50 -1.90 -19.64 18.25
C PHE A 50 -2.65 -20.97 18.17
N GLU A 51 -2.22 -21.99 18.93
CA GLU A 51 -2.94 -23.26 19.04
C GLU A 51 -4.36 -23.06 19.61
N THR A 52 -4.49 -22.33 20.71
CA THR A 52 -5.80 -22.01 21.30
C THR A 52 -6.69 -21.21 20.33
N ILE A 53 -6.12 -20.26 19.58
CA ILE A 53 -6.87 -19.48 18.59
C ILE A 53 -7.30 -20.36 17.42
N LYS A 54 -6.43 -21.26 16.95
CA LYS A 54 -6.75 -22.24 15.90
C LYS A 54 -7.88 -23.17 16.34
N GLU A 55 -7.85 -23.65 17.58
CA GLU A 55 -8.88 -24.53 18.11
C GLU A 55 -10.22 -23.82 18.28
N LYS A 56 -10.22 -22.58 18.78
CA LYS A 56 -11.46 -21.81 19.04
C LYS A 56 -12.05 -21.12 17.81
N PHE A 57 -11.21 -20.60 16.91
CA PHE A 57 -11.62 -19.75 15.80
C PHE A 57 -11.29 -20.32 14.42
N GLY A 58 -10.55 -21.43 14.35
CA GLY A 58 -10.16 -22.06 13.07
C GLY A 58 -9.07 -21.30 12.31
N ILE A 59 -8.40 -20.33 12.94
CA ILE A 59 -7.45 -19.43 12.28
C ILE A 59 -6.01 -19.85 12.57
N THR A 60 -5.21 -19.92 11.51
CA THR A 60 -3.81 -20.34 11.56
C THR A 60 -2.87 -19.19 11.94
N LYS A 61 -1.66 -19.54 12.43
CA LYS A 61 -0.62 -18.55 12.81
C LYS A 61 -0.26 -17.66 11.63
N GLU A 62 -0.24 -18.24 10.43
CA GLU A 62 0.03 -17.56 9.17
C GLU A 62 -1.04 -16.50 8.89
N GLU A 63 -2.33 -16.81 9.05
CA GLU A 63 -3.44 -15.87 8.82
C GLU A 63 -3.53 -14.72 9.85
N LEU A 64 -2.96 -14.90 11.04
CA LEU A 64 -2.85 -13.87 12.08
C LEU A 64 -1.65 -12.95 11.88
N CYS A 65 -0.57 -13.50 11.32
CA CYS A 65 0.65 -12.77 10.99
C CYS A 65 0.56 -12.08 9.63
N GLU A 66 -0.33 -12.55 8.74
CA GLU A 66 -0.57 -11.98 7.42
C GLU A 66 -1.06 -10.52 7.54
N THR A 67 -0.29 -9.62 6.94
CA THR A 67 -0.67 -8.23 6.75
C THR A 67 -1.88 -8.12 5.82
N PRO A 68 -2.67 -7.03 5.83
CA PRO A 68 -3.79 -6.83 4.90
C PRO A 68 -3.42 -7.03 3.43
N GLU A 69 -2.15 -6.82 3.07
CA GLU A 69 -1.60 -7.04 1.73
C GLU A 69 -1.44 -8.53 1.37
N GLU A 70 -1.08 -9.39 2.33
CA GLU A 70 -0.89 -10.83 2.06
C GLU A 70 -2.21 -11.60 1.92
N LYS A 71 -3.29 -11.13 2.58
CA LYS A 71 -4.64 -11.68 2.38
C LYS A 71 -5.13 -11.50 0.94
N LEU A 72 -4.70 -10.45 0.25
CA LEU A 72 -5.00 -10.24 -1.18
C LEU A 72 -4.22 -11.24 -2.07
N VAL A 73 -2.98 -11.56 -1.73
CA VAL A 73 -2.12 -12.50 -2.49
C VAL A 73 -2.55 -13.96 -2.31
N ARG A 74 -3.13 -14.32 -1.15
CA ARG A 74 -3.63 -15.68 -0.88
C ARG A 74 -5.02 -15.93 -1.46
N THR A 75 -5.91 -14.92 -1.46
CA THR A 75 -7.27 -15.03 -2.03
C THR A 75 -7.30 -14.81 -3.55
N TYR A 76 -6.36 -14.04 -4.08
CA TYR A 76 -6.13 -13.85 -5.52
C TYR A 76 -4.67 -14.20 -5.79
N GLY A 77 -4.44 -15.42 -6.26
CA GLY A 77 -3.14 -16.07 -6.30
C GLY A 77 -1.95 -15.17 -6.70
N LYS A 78 -0.85 -15.32 -5.94
CA LYS A 78 0.55 -15.05 -6.31
C LYS A 78 0.74 -14.44 -7.71
N ASN A 79 0.66 -13.12 -7.79
CA ASN A 79 1.43 -12.35 -8.77
C ASN A 79 2.61 -11.74 -8.02
N PRO A 80 3.84 -12.25 -8.17
CA PRO A 80 5.00 -11.52 -7.70
C PRO A 80 5.26 -10.39 -8.71
N ILE A 81 4.73 -9.20 -8.46
CA ILE A 81 5.34 -7.99 -8.99
C ILE A 81 6.33 -7.52 -7.93
N THR A 82 7.48 -8.18 -7.89
CA THR A 82 8.68 -7.57 -7.33
C THR A 82 9.61 -7.28 -8.49
N SER A 83 9.71 -5.98 -8.81
CA SER A 83 10.93 -5.28 -9.15
C SER A 83 11.87 -5.93 -10.18
N SER A 84 12.00 -5.27 -11.34
CA SER A 84 13.28 -5.03 -12.04
C SER A 84 14.25 -6.23 -12.13
N THR A 85 14.30 -6.91 -13.29
CA THR A 85 15.52 -7.30 -14.06
C THR A 85 15.07 -8.03 -15.34
N GLY A 86 15.74 -7.76 -16.46
CA GLY A 86 15.38 -8.28 -17.80
C GLY A 86 15.71 -9.76 -18.08
N LEU A 87 15.26 -10.20 -19.27
CA LEU A 87 15.51 -11.51 -19.96
C LEU A 87 14.85 -12.72 -19.27
N SER A 88 14.28 -13.75 -19.92
CA SER A 88 14.35 -14.30 -21.27
C SER A 88 13.20 -15.32 -21.42
N TRP A 89 12.36 -15.19 -22.45
CA TRP A 89 11.29 -16.17 -22.74
C TRP A 89 11.90 -17.32 -23.55
N LYS A 90 12.39 -18.37 -22.90
CA LYS A 90 12.75 -19.61 -23.60
C LYS A 90 12.58 -20.84 -22.72
N ASN A 91 11.74 -21.74 -23.23
CA ASN A 91 11.57 -23.16 -22.93
C ASN A 91 10.84 -23.56 -21.65
N GLU A 92 9.57 -23.94 -21.82
CA GLU A 92 9.05 -25.21 -21.28
C GLU A 92 7.85 -25.65 -22.14
N MET A 93 8.19 -26.35 -23.24
CA MET A 93 7.28 -27.30 -23.90
C MET A 93 7.24 -28.59 -23.05
N ASP A 94 6.12 -29.30 -23.14
CA ASP A 94 5.76 -30.57 -22.48
C ASP A 94 5.17 -30.52 -21.06
N ARG A 95 3.86 -30.22 -20.95
CA ARG A 95 2.88 -31.09 -20.26
C ARG A 95 1.41 -30.67 -20.50
N PRO A 96 0.43 -31.57 -20.29
CA PRO A 96 -0.77 -31.70 -21.11
C PRO A 96 -1.79 -30.60 -20.85
N SER A 97 -2.54 -30.31 -21.92
CA SER A 97 -3.64 -29.37 -22.07
C SER A 97 -4.60 -29.34 -20.88
N HIS A 98 -4.35 -28.47 -19.90
CA HIS A 98 -5.45 -27.90 -19.12
C HIS A 98 -6.07 -26.76 -19.95
N PRO A 99 -7.41 -26.62 -19.98
CA PRO A 99 -8.05 -25.51 -20.66
C PRO A 99 -7.58 -24.21 -20.01
N SER A 100 -6.72 -23.49 -20.72
CA SER A 100 -6.43 -22.10 -20.47
C SER A 100 -7.77 -21.36 -20.41
N PRO A 101 -8.06 -20.52 -19.39
CA PRO A 101 -9.09 -19.50 -19.52
C PRO A 101 -8.53 -18.40 -20.42
N ALA A 102 -8.16 -18.76 -21.66
CA ALA A 102 -8.17 -17.87 -22.80
C ALA A 102 -9.64 -17.74 -23.26
N GLY A 103 -10.51 -17.39 -22.32
CA GLY A 103 -11.78 -16.77 -22.65
C GLY A 103 -11.43 -15.32 -22.97
N GLN A 104 -11.63 -14.95 -24.21
CA GLN A 104 -11.57 -13.58 -24.70
C GLN A 104 -12.36 -12.67 -23.75
N HIS A 105 -11.69 -12.05 -22.77
CA HIS A 105 -12.29 -10.91 -22.09
C HIS A 105 -12.16 -9.77 -23.07
N GLU A 106 -13.17 -9.63 -23.94
CA GLU A 106 -13.37 -8.37 -24.63
C GLU A 106 -13.35 -7.26 -23.58
N PRO A 107 -12.62 -6.16 -23.83
CA PRO A 107 -12.62 -5.04 -22.91
C PRO A 107 -14.06 -4.61 -22.69
N ILE A 108 -14.52 -4.62 -21.43
CA ILE A 108 -15.87 -4.21 -21.09
C ILE A 108 -16.08 -2.80 -21.62
N SER A 109 -17.07 -2.64 -22.50
CA SER A 109 -17.41 -1.37 -23.11
C SER A 109 -17.73 -0.35 -22.01
N MET A 110 -17.23 0.88 -22.13
CA MET A 110 -17.49 1.95 -21.14
C MET A 110 -19.00 2.16 -20.86
N PRO A 111 -19.89 2.18 -21.86
CA PRO A 111 -21.34 2.16 -21.65
C PRO A 111 -21.82 1.01 -20.75
N ASP A 112 -21.28 -0.19 -20.94
CA ASP A 112 -21.65 -1.35 -20.13
C ASP A 112 -21.12 -1.23 -18.71
N MET A 113 -19.90 -0.72 -18.55
CA MET A 113 -19.30 -0.46 -17.24
C MET A 113 -20.10 0.58 -16.44
N VAL A 114 -20.54 1.66 -17.09
CA VAL A 114 -21.41 2.69 -16.47
C VAL A 114 -22.75 2.07 -16.11
N LYS A 115 -23.38 1.32 -17.02
CA LYS A 115 -24.65 0.64 -16.75
C LYS A 115 -24.56 -0.33 -15.58
N MET A 116 -23.54 -1.17 -15.53
CA MET A 116 -23.31 -2.10 -14.43
C MET A 116 -23.08 -1.35 -13.11
N THR A 117 -22.30 -0.27 -13.14
CA THR A 117 -22.04 0.58 -11.98
C THR A 117 -23.34 1.19 -11.44
N MET A 118 -24.21 1.71 -12.32
CA MET A 118 -25.51 2.24 -11.91
C MET A 118 -26.37 1.18 -11.24
N ILE A 119 -26.47 -0.03 -11.82
CA ILE A 119 -27.23 -1.15 -11.24
C ILE A 119 -26.76 -1.46 -9.81
N VAL A 120 -25.45 -1.53 -9.59
CA VAL A 120 -24.91 -1.82 -8.25
C VAL A 120 -25.17 -0.67 -7.28
N LEU A 121 -25.02 0.59 -7.73
CA LEU A 121 -25.24 1.77 -6.90
C LEU A 121 -26.71 1.99 -6.53
N GLU A 122 -27.64 1.56 -7.38
CA GLU A 122 -29.09 1.61 -7.12
C GLU A 122 -29.58 0.45 -6.25
N SER A 123 -28.79 -0.62 -6.10
CA SER A 123 -29.16 -1.78 -5.32
C SER A 123 -29.12 -1.55 -3.80
N GLU A 124 -29.93 -2.27 -3.04
CA GLU A 124 -29.90 -2.29 -1.56
C GLU A 124 -28.89 -3.32 -1.01
N THR A 125 -27.75 -3.48 -1.69
CA THR A 125 -26.73 -4.47 -1.30
C THR A 125 -25.57 -3.82 -0.54
N VAL A 126 -24.82 -4.64 0.21
CA VAL A 126 -23.58 -4.22 0.86
C VAL A 126 -22.51 -3.74 -0.13
N TYR A 127 -22.62 -4.13 -1.40
CA TYR A 127 -21.68 -3.73 -2.46
C TYR A 127 -21.88 -2.28 -2.90
N ARG A 128 -23.06 -1.69 -2.69
CA ARG A 128 -23.34 -0.29 -3.02
C ARG A 128 -22.39 0.66 -2.32
N SER A 129 -22.24 0.52 -1.00
CA SER A 129 -21.38 1.42 -0.20
C SER A 129 -19.90 1.25 -0.55
N ALA A 130 -19.46 0.01 -0.76
CA ALA A 130 -18.09 -0.30 -1.19
C ALA A 130 -17.79 0.29 -2.57
N LEU A 131 -18.67 0.10 -3.55
CA LEU A 131 -18.49 0.64 -4.90
C LEU A 131 -18.54 2.18 -4.90
N ALA A 132 -19.50 2.78 -4.19
CA ALA A 132 -19.58 4.24 -4.06
C ALA A 132 -18.32 4.85 -3.44
N SER A 133 -17.76 4.20 -2.41
CA SER A 133 -16.51 4.62 -1.80
C SER A 133 -15.34 4.55 -2.77
N ASN A 134 -15.21 3.43 -3.49
CA ASN A 134 -14.14 3.22 -4.46
C ASN A 134 -14.21 4.23 -5.62
N VAL A 135 -15.39 4.42 -6.22
CA VAL A 135 -15.59 5.38 -7.31
C VAL A 135 -15.22 6.80 -6.87
N ARG A 136 -15.61 7.23 -5.66
CA ARG A 136 -15.22 8.53 -5.12
C ARG A 136 -13.71 8.65 -4.91
N ALA A 137 -13.10 7.63 -4.32
CA ALA A 137 -11.65 7.63 -4.08
C ALA A 137 -10.87 7.73 -5.39
N PHE A 138 -11.26 6.99 -6.42
CA PHE A 138 -10.63 7.07 -7.74
C PHE A 138 -10.85 8.43 -8.40
N TYR A 139 -12.07 8.97 -8.32
CA TYR A 139 -12.35 10.31 -8.83
C TYR A 139 -11.45 11.37 -8.18
N GLU A 140 -11.36 11.39 -6.85
CA GLU A 140 -10.50 12.33 -6.14
C GLU A 140 -9.01 12.15 -6.48
N ALA A 141 -8.55 10.91 -6.63
CA ALA A 141 -7.16 10.63 -6.97
C ALA A 141 -6.82 11.19 -8.37
N VAL A 142 -7.69 10.99 -9.35
CA VAL A 142 -7.50 11.50 -10.72
C VAL A 142 -7.51 13.04 -10.75
N MET A 143 -8.43 13.68 -10.02
CA MET A 143 -8.48 15.14 -9.96
C MET A 143 -7.22 15.72 -9.30
N LYS A 144 -6.75 15.11 -8.20
CA LYS A 144 -5.52 15.52 -7.52
C LYS A 144 -4.28 15.28 -8.38
N GLU A 145 -4.26 14.21 -9.17
CA GLU A 145 -3.15 13.94 -10.10
C GLU A 145 -3.06 15.04 -11.17
N ASP A 146 -4.19 15.46 -11.72
CA ASP A 146 -4.24 16.54 -12.72
C ASP A 146 -3.81 17.90 -12.12
N GLU A 147 -4.30 18.21 -10.93
CA GLU A 147 -3.88 19.41 -10.18
C GLU A 147 -2.38 19.39 -9.88
N MET A 148 -1.83 18.27 -9.40
CA MET A 148 -0.40 18.13 -9.14
C MET A 148 0.44 18.25 -10.40
N ARG A 149 -0.06 17.73 -11.53
CA ARG A 149 0.60 17.87 -12.83
C ARG A 149 0.74 19.35 -13.20
N SER A 150 -0.36 20.11 -13.14
CA SER A 150 -0.34 21.55 -13.42
C SER A 150 0.56 22.31 -12.45
N LEU A 151 0.58 21.93 -11.17
CA LEU A 151 1.45 22.55 -10.18
C LEU A 151 2.92 22.25 -10.46
N ASN A 152 3.25 21.02 -10.81
CA ASN A 152 4.62 20.61 -11.13
C ASN A 152 5.16 21.38 -12.33
N GLU A 153 4.36 21.53 -13.39
CA GLU A 153 4.70 22.36 -14.56
C GLU A 153 5.02 23.81 -14.17
N LYS A 154 4.23 24.41 -13.25
CA LYS A 154 4.48 25.78 -12.75
C LYS A 154 5.76 25.86 -11.92
N ILE A 155 6.04 24.87 -11.09
CA ILE A 155 7.26 24.82 -10.27
C ILE A 155 8.48 24.73 -11.19
N GLU A 156 8.45 23.86 -12.20
CA GLU A 156 9.53 23.73 -13.18
C GLU A 156 9.77 25.04 -13.95
N ALA A 157 8.71 25.70 -14.40
CA ALA A 157 8.81 27.01 -15.06
C ALA A 157 9.45 28.07 -14.15
N MET A 158 9.06 28.10 -12.87
CA MET A 158 9.61 29.04 -11.89
C MET A 158 11.08 28.73 -11.56
N GLN A 159 11.46 27.46 -11.45
CA GLN A 159 12.86 27.06 -11.27
C GLN A 159 13.72 27.50 -12.44
N HIS A 160 13.23 27.33 -13.68
CA HIS A 160 13.90 27.85 -14.86
C HIS A 160 14.07 29.38 -14.84
N GLN A 161 13.04 30.11 -14.40
CA GLN A 161 13.12 31.56 -14.27
C GLN A 161 14.13 32.00 -13.20
N MET A 162 14.14 31.35 -12.03
CA MET A 162 15.09 31.63 -10.96
C MET A 162 16.52 31.37 -11.41
N LYS A 163 16.77 30.25 -12.10
CA LYS A 163 18.09 29.93 -12.63
C LYS A 163 18.58 30.97 -13.64
N ARG A 164 17.70 31.41 -14.56
CA ARG A 164 18.02 32.48 -15.50
C ARG A 164 18.32 33.82 -14.80
N MET A 165 17.60 34.13 -13.72
CA MET A 165 17.84 35.33 -12.92
C MET A 165 19.16 35.26 -12.15
N GLU A 166 19.50 34.10 -11.60
CA GLU A 166 20.78 33.83 -10.95
C GLU A 166 21.95 33.97 -11.93
N GLU A 167 21.84 33.39 -13.12
CA GLU A 167 22.83 33.54 -14.19
C GLU A 167 23.02 35.01 -14.60
N MET A 168 21.94 35.79 -14.66
CA MET A 168 22.00 37.22 -14.94
C MET A 168 22.71 38.00 -13.81
N LEU A 169 22.38 37.72 -12.55
CA LEU A 169 23.04 38.35 -11.40
C LEU A 169 24.53 38.02 -11.32
N LEU A 170 24.91 36.77 -11.61
CA LEU A 170 26.32 36.37 -11.70
C LEU A 170 27.05 37.10 -12.83
N SER A 171 26.40 37.27 -13.99
CA SER A 171 26.98 38.03 -15.11
C SER A 171 27.17 39.53 -14.81
N LEU A 172 26.25 40.13 -14.04
CA LEU A 172 26.34 41.52 -13.57
C LEU A 172 27.40 41.68 -12.46
N GLY A 173 27.49 40.72 -11.54
CA GLY A 173 28.50 40.69 -10.48
C GLY A 173 29.94 40.51 -11.00
N ALA A 174 30.11 39.82 -12.13
CA ALA A 174 31.39 39.67 -12.82
C ALA A 174 31.86 40.94 -13.55
N SER A 175 31.05 42.01 -13.61
CA SER A 175 31.37 43.26 -14.32
C SER A 175 31.80 44.43 -13.42
N LEU A 176 31.94 44.22 -12.11
CA LEU A 176 32.45 45.26 -11.22
C LEU A 176 33.96 45.46 -11.47
N PRO A 177 34.42 46.66 -11.85
CA PRO A 177 35.83 46.89 -12.14
C PRO A 177 36.64 46.76 -10.85
N GLU A 178 37.51 45.76 -10.84
CA GLU A 178 38.50 45.50 -9.80
C GLU A 178 39.39 46.75 -9.68
N LYS A 179 39.13 47.56 -8.64
CA LYS A 179 39.91 48.74 -8.32
C LYS A 179 41.31 48.26 -7.97
N ARG A 180 42.22 48.28 -8.94
CA ARG A 180 43.66 48.05 -8.72
C ARG A 180 44.13 49.04 -7.66
N GLU A 181 44.33 48.56 -6.44
CA GLU A 181 45.19 49.22 -5.46
C GLU A 181 46.63 49.14 -5.99
N GLN A 182 46.98 50.11 -6.83
CA GLN A 182 48.37 50.41 -7.12
C GLN A 182 48.97 51.14 -5.92
N ASN A 183 49.69 50.36 -5.15
CA ASN A 183 50.86 50.71 -4.37
C ASN A 183 51.65 51.89 -4.99
N GLN A 184 51.66 53.05 -4.33
CA GLN A 184 52.69 54.11 -4.36
C GLN A 184 52.49 54.89 -3.04
N GLY A 185 53.47 55.17 -2.19
CA GLY A 185 54.91 55.00 -2.13
C GLY A 185 55.36 55.63 -0.81
#